data_AF-A0A2V5STB6-F1
#
_entry.id   AF-A0A2V5STB6-F1
#
_cell.length_a   1.000
_cell.length_b   1.000
_cell.length_c   1.000
_cell.angle_alpha   90.00
_cell.angle_beta   90.00
_cell.angle_gamma   90.00
#
_symmetry.space_group_name_H-M   'P 1'
#
loop_
_entity.id
_entity.type
_entity.pdbx_description
1 polymer ?
#
loop_
_entity_poly.entity_id
_entity_poly.type
_entity_poly.pdbx_seq_one_letter_code
_entity_poly.pdbx_strand_id
1 'polypeptide(L)'
;FLERGIKNNPDRYKLYEALARLYKEKYKDHERAAEFYGKAAAFPDAPSYEQRFSAYALSYCDGREQEAYERLRQLYDEGPQERLPTLITRLKFLEDKLGIPKDQRIPDKER
;
A
#
# COMPACT_ATOMS: atom_id res chain seq x y z
N PHE A 1 4.10 23.65 1.61
CA PHE A 1 5.53 23.45 1.94
C PHE A 1 6.08 22.18 1.30
N LEU A 2 5.45 21.01 1.51
CA LEU A 2 5.95 19.73 0.98
C LEU A 2 6.11 19.67 -0.55
N GLU A 3 5.12 20.14 -1.33
CA GLU A 3 5.21 20.14 -2.80
C GLU A 3 6.37 21.00 -3.32
N ARG A 4 6.58 22.18 -2.72
CA ARG A 4 7.76 23.03 -3.01
C ARG A 4 9.05 22.35 -2.56
N GLY A 5 9.02 21.62 -1.45
CA GLY A 5 10.13 20.79 -0.97
C GLY A 5 10.53 19.73 -1.99
N ILE A 6 9.55 18.98 -2.52
CA ILE A 6 9.75 17.96 -3.57
C ILE A 6 10.30 18.60 -4.84
N LYS A 7 9.75 19.75 -5.28
CA LYS A 7 10.26 20.46 -6.46
C LYS A 7 11.75 20.82 -6.33
N ASN A 8 12.20 21.14 -5.12
CA ASN A 8 13.59 21.53 -4.86
C ASN A 8 14.50 20.34 -4.48
N ASN A 9 13.94 19.24 -3.98
CA ASN A 9 14.66 18.05 -3.51
C ASN A 9 13.87 16.78 -3.92
N PRO A 10 13.78 16.48 -5.23
CA PRO A 10 12.93 15.40 -5.74
C PRO A 10 13.49 14.00 -5.40
N ASP A 11 14.71 13.93 -4.87
CA ASP A 11 15.42 12.72 -4.51
C ASP A 11 15.19 12.27 -3.06
N ARG A 12 14.30 12.95 -2.32
CA ARG A 12 14.06 12.70 -0.90
C ARG A 12 12.74 11.97 -0.67
N TYR A 13 12.79 10.63 -0.55
CA TYR A 13 11.60 9.79 -0.32
C TYR A 13 10.74 10.30 0.85
N LYS A 14 11.36 10.77 1.94
CA LYS A 14 10.67 11.31 3.14
C LYS A 14 9.71 12.46 2.83
N LEU A 15 9.96 13.24 1.77
CA LEU A 15 9.05 14.32 1.36
C LEU A 15 7.78 13.76 0.71
N TYR A 16 7.91 12.67 -0.07
CA TYR A 16 6.79 11.96 -0.66
C TYR A 16 6.00 11.22 0.42
N GLU A 17 6.67 10.51 1.33
CA GLU A 17 6.06 9.87 2.50
C GLU A 17 5.27 10.88 3.35
N ALA A 18 5.87 12.03 3.69
CA ALA A 18 5.20 13.06 4.47
C ALA A 18 3.96 13.62 3.74
N LEU A 19 4.03 13.74 2.42
CA LEU A 19 2.90 14.20 1.61
C LEU A 19 1.80 13.13 1.55
N ALA A 20 2.16 11.84 1.43
CA ALA A 20 1.22 10.73 1.51
C ALA A 20 0.49 10.67 2.86
N ARG A 21 1.22 10.84 3.97
CA ARG A 21 0.65 10.94 5.32
C ARG A 21 -0.32 12.11 5.44
N LEU A 22 0.03 13.28 4.89
CA LEU A 22 -0.86 14.45 4.87
C LEU A 22 -2.17 14.16 4.13
N TYR A 23 -2.11 13.54 2.95
CA TYR A 23 -3.29 13.14 2.19
C TYR A 23 -4.15 12.13 2.94
N LYS A 24 -3.55 11.09 3.50
CA LYS A 24 -4.24 10.07 4.29
C LYS A 24 -4.91 10.66 5.54
N GLU A 25 -4.21 11.47 6.31
CA GLU A 25 -4.63 11.82 7.67
C GLU A 25 -5.48 13.08 7.71
N LYS A 26 -5.07 14.12 6.98
CA LYS A 26 -5.76 15.42 6.98
C LYS A 26 -6.85 15.48 5.92
N TYR A 27 -6.54 15.07 4.70
CA TYR A 27 -7.47 15.20 3.58
C TYR A 27 -8.38 13.98 3.40
N LYS A 28 -8.06 12.86 4.05
CA LYS A 28 -8.75 11.57 3.87
C LYS A 28 -8.80 11.13 2.41
N ASP A 29 -7.80 11.56 1.64
CA ASP A 29 -7.63 11.23 0.23
C ASP A 29 -6.70 10.03 0.13
N HIS A 30 -7.32 8.86 0.13
CA HIS A 30 -6.61 7.58 0.09
C HIS A 30 -5.92 7.34 -1.25
N GLU A 31 -6.47 7.88 -2.35
CA GLU A 31 -5.92 7.68 -3.68
C GLU A 31 -4.59 8.43 -3.84
N ARG A 32 -4.57 9.71 -3.47
CA ARG A 32 -3.32 10.48 -3.46
C ARG A 32 -2.34 9.96 -2.44
N ALA A 33 -2.80 9.49 -1.28
CA ALA A 33 -1.92 8.84 -0.32
C ALA A 33 -1.24 7.61 -0.94
N ALA A 34 -1.99 6.74 -1.62
CA ALA A 34 -1.46 5.56 -2.29
C ALA A 34 -0.42 5.92 -3.36
N GLU A 35 -0.70 6.96 -4.16
CA GLU A 35 0.22 7.48 -5.17
C GLU A 35 1.55 7.95 -4.55
N PHE A 36 1.49 8.78 -3.51
CA PHE A 36 2.70 9.35 -2.92
C PHE A 36 3.51 8.34 -2.11
N TYR A 37 2.87 7.38 -1.44
CA TYR A 37 3.59 6.23 -0.86
C TYR A 37 4.25 5.38 -1.94
N GLY A 38 3.59 5.18 -3.08
CA GLY A 38 4.17 4.46 -4.22
C GLY A 38 5.39 5.18 -4.80
N LYS A 39 5.33 6.51 -4.89
CA LYS A 39 6.49 7.33 -5.26
C LYS A 39 7.62 7.22 -4.24
N ALA A 40 7.32 7.20 -2.95
CA ALA A 40 8.32 7.00 -1.89
C ALA A 40 8.96 5.59 -2.00
N ALA A 41 8.17 4.54 -2.25
CA ALA A 41 8.65 3.17 -2.39
C ALA A 41 9.59 2.95 -3.58
N ALA A 42 9.54 3.81 -4.61
CA ALA A 42 10.40 3.70 -5.78
C ALA A 42 11.86 4.11 -5.53
N PHE A 43 12.17 4.68 -4.37
CA PHE A 43 13.52 5.09 -4.01
C PHE A 43 14.36 3.91 -3.49
N PRO A 44 15.64 3.76 -3.91
CA PRO A 44 16.48 2.64 -3.48
C PRO A 44 16.74 2.59 -1.96
N ASP A 45 16.73 3.74 -1.29
CA ASP A 45 16.95 3.90 0.15
C ASP A 45 15.64 3.94 0.95
N ALA A 46 14.48 3.83 0.29
CA ALA A 46 13.20 3.82 0.97
C ALA A 46 13.00 2.50 1.74
N PRO A 47 12.40 2.56 2.94
CA PRO A 47 12.01 1.36 3.66
C PRO A 47 10.96 0.54 2.90
N SER A 48 11.02 -0.79 3.02
CA SER A 48 10.07 -1.69 2.36
C SER A 48 8.60 -1.45 2.74
N TYR A 49 8.34 -0.86 3.91
CA TYR A 49 6.99 -0.54 4.35
C TYR A 49 6.27 0.49 3.49
N GLU A 50 6.98 1.31 2.69
CA GLU A 50 6.35 2.31 1.83
C GLU A 50 5.43 1.64 0.79
N GLN A 51 5.86 0.48 0.26
CA GLN A 51 5.04 -0.31 -0.67
C GLN A 51 3.78 -0.86 0.01
N ARG A 52 3.90 -1.32 1.27
CA ARG A 52 2.74 -1.72 2.07
C ARG A 52 1.78 -0.56 2.32
N PHE A 53 2.29 0.63 2.65
CA PHE A 53 1.45 1.80 2.87
C PHE A 53 0.72 2.25 1.60
N SER A 54 1.37 2.16 0.44
CA SER A 54 0.73 2.39 -0.85
C SER A 54 -0.43 1.42 -1.07
N ALA A 55 -0.20 0.11 -0.89
CA ALA A 55 -1.21 -0.93 -1.09
C ALA A 55 -2.37 -0.83 -0.08
N TYR A 56 -2.07 -0.53 1.19
CA TYR A 56 -3.09 -0.29 2.20
C TYR A 56 -3.95 0.91 1.86
N ALA A 57 -3.36 2.05 1.51
CA ALA A 57 -4.11 3.24 1.14
C ALA A 57 -5.03 2.95 -0.06
N LEU A 58 -4.50 2.28 -1.10
CA LEU A 58 -5.27 1.92 -2.29
C LEU A 58 -6.47 1.03 -1.97
N SER A 59 -6.32 0.13 -0.99
CA SER A 59 -7.39 -0.76 -0.59
C SER A 59 -8.62 -0.05 -0.02
N TYR A 60 -8.50 1.20 0.42
CA TYR A 60 -9.61 2.03 0.91
C TYR A 60 -10.26 2.89 -0.20
N CYS A 61 -9.76 2.83 -1.43
CA CYS A 61 -10.33 3.54 -2.57
C CYS A 61 -11.41 2.69 -3.25
N ASP A 62 -12.62 3.23 -3.35
CA ASP A 62 -13.72 2.59 -4.09
C ASP A 62 -13.35 2.43 -5.57
N GLY A 63 -13.56 1.25 -6.13
CA GLY A 63 -13.23 0.91 -7.52
C GLY A 63 -11.75 0.53 -7.75
N ARG A 64 -10.91 0.52 -6.71
CA ARG A 64 -9.49 0.12 -6.79
C ARG A 64 -9.19 -1.16 -6.00
N GLU A 65 -10.21 -1.89 -5.58
CA GLU A 65 -10.08 -3.07 -4.73
C GLU A 65 -9.27 -4.18 -5.40
N GLN A 66 -9.49 -4.42 -6.70
CA GLN A 66 -8.76 -5.44 -7.46
C GLN A 66 -7.26 -5.12 -7.51
N GLU A 67 -6.91 -3.88 -7.83
CA GLU A 67 -5.51 -3.44 -7.87
C GLU A 67 -4.86 -3.50 -6.48
N ALA A 68 -5.60 -3.11 -5.43
CA ALA A 68 -5.13 -3.23 -4.07
C ALA A 68 -4.89 -4.69 -3.66
N TYR A 69 -5.78 -5.61 -4.07
CA TYR A 69 -5.62 -7.04 -3.84
C TYR A 69 -4.35 -7.56 -4.50
N GLU A 70 -4.15 -7.25 -5.78
CA GLU A 70 -2.97 -7.68 -6.54
C GLU A 70 -1.67 -7.18 -5.91
N ARG A 71 -1.61 -5.91 -5.50
CA ARG A 71 -0.43 -5.34 -4.83
C ARG A 71 -0.15 -5.98 -3.47
N LEU A 72 -1.19 -6.20 -2.66
CA LEU A 72 -1.05 -6.87 -1.37
C LEU A 72 -0.68 -8.35 -1.54
N ARG A 73 -1.18 -8.99 -2.59
CA ARG A 73 -0.88 -10.38 -2.90
C ARG A 73 0.56 -10.55 -3.35
N GLN A 74 1.05 -9.64 -4.18
CA GLN A 74 2.47 -9.60 -4.55
C GLN A 74 3.36 -9.49 -3.32
N LEU A 75 3.05 -8.59 -2.38
CA LEU A 75 3.77 -8.47 -1.11
C LEU A 75 3.69 -9.77 -0.29
N TYR A 76 2.52 -10.41 -0.19
CA TYR A 76 2.37 -11.71 0.50
C TYR A 76 3.27 -12.80 -0.10
N ASP A 77 3.38 -12.82 -1.43
CA ASP A 77 4.16 -13.80 -2.18
C ASP A 77 5.68 -13.57 -2.09
N GLU A 78 6.15 -12.38 -1.65
CA GLU A 78 7.57 -12.10 -1.39
C GLU A 78 8.14 -12.91 -0.22
N GLY A 79 7.28 -13.40 0.68
CA GLY A 79 7.67 -14.36 1.72
C GLY A 79 7.18 -14.02 3.13
N PRO A 80 7.52 -14.85 4.13
CA PRO A 80 6.99 -14.76 5.49
C PRO A 80 7.18 -13.40 6.17
N GLN A 81 8.24 -12.66 5.81
CA GLN A 81 8.53 -11.33 6.35
C GLN A 81 7.44 -10.30 6.02
N GLU A 82 6.72 -10.46 4.91
CA GLU A 82 5.64 -9.57 4.48
C GLU A 82 4.26 -10.03 4.95
N ARG A 83 4.13 -11.25 5.50
CA ARG A 83 2.86 -11.83 5.96
C ARG A 83 2.43 -11.28 7.32
N LEU A 84 2.43 -9.96 7.43
CA LEU A 84 2.03 -9.24 8.62
C LEU A 84 0.53 -9.45 8.90
N PRO A 85 0.09 -9.50 10.16
CA PRO A 85 -1.32 -9.70 10.51
C PRO A 85 -2.27 -8.71 9.82
N THR A 86 -1.85 -7.44 9.71
CA THR A 86 -2.61 -6.40 9.00
C THR A 86 -2.74 -6.68 7.51
N LEU A 87 -1.68 -7.17 6.87
CA LEU A 87 -1.68 -7.53 5.45
C LEU A 87 -2.60 -8.71 5.18
N ILE A 88 -2.47 -9.79 5.97
CA ILE A 88 -3.33 -10.98 5.89
C ILE A 88 -4.80 -10.59 6.08
N THR A 89 -5.09 -9.81 7.12
CA THR A 89 -6.46 -9.36 7.41
C THR A 89 -7.04 -8.57 6.24
N ARG A 90 -6.23 -7.71 5.62
CA ARG A 90 -6.68 -6.90 4.48
C ARG A 90 -6.87 -7.74 3.22
N LEU A 91 -5.99 -8.70 2.96
CA LEU A 91 -6.15 -9.65 1.85
C LEU A 91 -7.45 -10.44 1.99
N LYS A 92 -7.71 -11.06 3.14
CA LYS A 92 -8.96 -11.81 3.36
C LYS A 92 -10.20 -10.96 3.17
N PHE A 93 -10.19 -9.72 3.67
CA PHE A 93 -11.27 -8.78 3.45
C PHE A 93 -11.51 -8.50 1.95
N LEU A 94 -10.44 -8.28 1.18
CA LEU A 94 -10.55 -8.04 -0.26
C LEU A 94 -10.98 -9.31 -1.02
N GLU A 95 -10.50 -10.49 -0.63
CA GLU A 95 -10.90 -11.77 -1.21
C GLU A 95 -12.40 -12.03 -1.08
N ASP A 96 -12.96 -11.69 0.08
CA ASP A 96 -14.41 -11.75 0.31
C ASP A 96 -15.15 -10.69 -0.50
N LYS A 97 -14.67 -9.45 -0.48
CA LYS A 97 -15.31 -8.32 -1.21
C LYS A 97 -15.32 -8.55 -2.73
N LEU A 98 -14.26 -9.11 -3.28
CA LEU A 98 -14.08 -9.37 -4.72
C LEU A 98 -14.64 -10.73 -5.16
N GLY A 99 -15.04 -11.60 -4.21
CA GLY A 99 -15.54 -12.93 -4.53
C GLY A 99 -14.45 -13.86 -5.10
N ILE A 100 -13.20 -13.70 -4.64
CA ILE A 100 -12.08 -14.52 -5.11
C ILE A 100 -12.36 -16.01 -4.82
N PRO A 101 -12.18 -16.93 -5.79
CA PRO A 101 -12.36 -18.36 -5.59
C PRO A 101 -11.47 -18.91 -4.47
N LYS A 102 -11.99 -19.83 -3.65
CA LYS A 102 -11.29 -20.32 -2.44
C LYS A 102 -9.91 -20.92 -2.72
N ASP A 103 -9.74 -21.55 -3.88
CA ASP A 103 -8.48 -22.12 -4.37
C ASP A 103 -7.42 -21.08 -4.73
N GLN A 104 -7.83 -19.82 -4.95
CA GLN A 104 -6.95 -18.70 -5.26
C GLN A 104 -6.63 -17.82 -4.05
N ARG A 105 -7.31 -18.05 -2.92
CA ARG A 105 -7.13 -17.28 -1.68
C ARG A 105 -5.86 -17.64 -0.93
N ILE A 106 -5.41 -16.72 -0.08
CA ILE A 106 -4.36 -17.04 0.88
C ILE A 106 -4.85 -18.08 1.92
N PRO A 107 -3.97 -18.96 2.44
CA PRO A 107 -4.35 -19.98 3.41
C PRO A 107 -4.92 -19.40 4.71
N ASP A 108 -5.86 -20.12 5.33
CA ASP A 108 -6.43 -19.69 6.61
C ASP A 108 -5.47 -19.79 7.80
N LYS A 109 -4.51 -20.71 7.70
CA LYS A 109 -3.43 -20.91 8.66
C LYS A 109 -2.11 -20.90 7.91
N GLU A 110 -1.14 -20.15 8.41
CA GLU A 110 0.24 -20.26 7.92
C GLU A 110 0.76 -21.68 8.21
N ARG A 111 1.38 -22.29 7.21
CA ARG A 111 2.07 -23.58 7.34
C ARG A 111 3.51 -23.37 7.75
#